data_AF-A0A2T2RJ03-F1
#
_entry.id   AF-A0A2T2RJ03-F1
#
_cell.length_a   1.000
_cell.length_b   1.000
_cell.length_c   1.000
_cell.angle_alpha   90.00
_cell.angle_beta   90.00
_cell.angle_gamma   90.00
#
_symmetry.space_group_name_H-M   'P 1'
#
loop_
_entity.id
_entity.type
_entity.pdbx_description
1 polymer ?
#
loop_
_entity_poly.entity_id
_entity_poly.type
_entity_poly.pdbx_seq_one_letter_code
_entity_poly.pdbx_strand_id
1 'polypeptide(L)' 'MLALAANPRLSALDDPEVLALAADQDRILVTRNCRDFAPLLREWAEAGRSHSGCILIWTLGHQQFGAIIDGVAR' A
#
# COMPACT_ATOMS: atom_id res chain seq x y z
N MET A 1 8.24 1.80 -10.10
CA MET A 1 7.50 1.46 -8.87
C MET A 1 8.21 2.06 -7.66
N LEU A 2 7.51 2.51 -6.62
CA LEU A 2 8.11 3.07 -5.40
C LEU A 2 7.89 2.11 -4.23
N ALA A 3 8.97 1.59 -3.65
CA ALA A 3 8.90 0.74 -2.47
C ALA A 3 9.07 1.60 -1.22
N LEU A 4 8.08 1.58 -0.32
CA LEU A 4 8.14 2.34 0.94
C LEU A 4 9.34 1.94 1.80
N ALA A 5 9.62 0.63 1.91
CA ALA A 5 10.74 0.12 2.70
C ALA A 5 12.11 0.55 2.16
N ALA A 6 12.21 0.91 0.88
CA ALA A 6 13.46 1.39 0.28
C ALA A 6 13.67 2.90 0.47
N ASN A 7 12.68 3.63 1.01
CA ASN A 7 12.76 5.06 1.26
C ASN A 7 12.55 5.35 2.76
N PRO A 8 13.62 5.72 3.50
CA PRO A 8 13.57 5.93 4.95
C PRO A 8 12.52 6.94 5.42
N ARG A 9 12.18 7.93 4.57
CA ARG A 9 11.15 8.93 4.89
C ARG A 9 9.75 8.38 4.78
N LEU A 10 9.54 7.40 3.89
CA LEU A 10 8.23 6.79 3.67
C LEU A 10 8.00 5.59 4.61
N SER A 11 9.06 4.93 5.05
CA SER A 11 8.99 3.86 6.05
C SER A 11 8.65 4.36 7.46
N ALA A 12 8.72 5.67 7.69
CA ALA A 12 8.37 6.30 8.96
C ALA A 12 6.90 6.77 9.02
N LEU A 13 6.15 6.64 7.93
CA LEU A 13 4.74 7.01 7.86
C LEU A 13 3.86 5.93 8.49
N ASP A 14 2.81 6.36 9.17
CA ASP A 14 1.76 5.47 9.63
C ASP A 14 0.87 5.01 8.47
N ASP A 15 0.21 3.86 8.60
CA ASP A 15 -0.61 3.27 7.53
C ASP A 15 -1.66 4.23 6.92
N PRO A 16 -2.38 5.08 7.68
CA PRO A 16 -3.29 6.08 7.11
C PRO A 16 -2.57 7.13 6.25
N GLU A 17 -1.36 7.53 6.64
CA GLU A 17 -0.54 8.51 5.91
C GLU A 17 0.00 7.89 4.62
N VAL A 18 0.33 6.61 4.63
CA VAL A 18 0.72 5.86 3.43
C VAL A 18 -0.42 5.82 2.41
N LEU A 19 -1.65 5.54 2.86
CA LEU A 19 -2.83 5.55 1.98
C LEU A 19 -3.12 6.95 1.44
N ALA A 20 -3.00 7.98 2.29
CA ALA A 20 -3.14 9.39 1.91
C ALA A 20 -2.12 9.79 0.84
N LEU A 21 -0.85 9.45 1.04
CA LEU A 21 0.22 9.74 0.11
C LEU A 21 0.02 9.04 -1.24
N ALA A 22 -0.42 7.78 -1.22
CA ALA A 22 -0.70 7.03 -2.44
C ALA A 22 -1.82 7.69 -3.26
N ALA A 23 -2.90 8.12 -2.60
CA ALA A 23 -4.00 8.84 -3.25
C ALA A 23 -3.57 10.21 -3.78
N ASP A 24 -2.80 10.98 -3.01
CA ASP A 24 -2.28 12.30 -3.41
C ASP A 24 -1.38 12.23 -4.66
N GLN A 25 -0.62 11.14 -4.78
CA GLN A 25 0.31 10.93 -5.89
C GLN A 25 -0.27 10.16 -7.07
N ASP A 26 -1.57 9.89 -7.08
CA ASP A 26 -2.25 9.05 -8.08
C ASP A 26 -1.63 7.64 -8.25
N ARG A 27 -1.30 7.00 -7.13
CA ARG A 27 -0.64 5.69 -7.09
C ARG A 27 -1.53 4.61 -6.51
N ILE A 28 -1.41 3.41 -7.10
CA ILE A 28 -1.97 2.19 -6.51
C ILE A 28 -1.07 1.74 -5.37
N LEU A 29 -1.65 1.55 -4.18
CA LEU A 29 -0.97 0.97 -3.03
C LEU A 29 -1.02 -0.57 -3.11
N VAL A 30 0.14 -1.22 -3.12
CA VAL A 30 0.23 -2.69 -3.08
C VAL A 30 0.83 -3.11 -1.75
N THR A 31 0.10 -3.89 -0.95
CA THR A 31 0.54 -4.27 0.40
C THR A 31 0.08 -5.68 0.80
N ARG A 32 0.84 -6.29 1.71
CA ARG A 32 0.44 -7.48 2.45
C ARG A 32 -0.12 -7.18 3.83
N ASN A 33 -0.09 -5.93 4.25
CA ASN A 33 -0.69 -5.53 5.52
C ASN A 33 -2.22 -5.43 5.38
N CYS A 34 -2.87 -6.54 5.01
CA CYS A 34 -4.30 -6.58 4.77
C CYS A 34 -5.11 -6.30 6.05
N ARG A 35 -4.56 -6.66 7.21
CA ARG A 35 -5.21 -6.49 8.52
C ARG A 35 -5.51 -5.02 8.80
N ASP A 36 -4.55 -4.15 8.51
CA ASP A 36 -4.64 -2.74 8.88
C ASP A 36 -5.20 -1.89 7.73
N PHE A 37 -4.89 -2.22 6.47
CA PHE A 37 -5.38 -1.47 5.32
C PHE A 37 -6.82 -1.79 4.92
N ALA A 38 -7.35 -3.00 5.17
CA ALA A 38 -8.74 -3.31 4.81
C ALA A 38 -9.77 -2.45 5.59
N PRO A 39 -9.64 -2.26 6.92
CA PRO A 39 -10.46 -1.30 7.66
C PRO A 39 -10.31 0.14 7.15
N LEU A 40 -9.08 0.61 6.90
CA LEU A 40 -8.83 1.97 6.41
C LEU A 40 -9.50 2.25 5.07
N LEU A 41 -9.43 1.30 4.12
CA LEU A 41 -10.10 1.44 2.82
C LEU A 41 -11.62 1.49 2.97
N ARG A 42 -12.17 0.71 3.92
CA ARG A 42 -13.60 0.75 4.23
C ARG A 42 -14.01 2.10 4.80
N GLU A 43 -13.25 2.64 5.75
CA GLU A 43 -13.49 3.97 6.32
C GLU A 43 -13.46 5.06 5.25
N TRP A 44 -12.51 4.98 4.30
CA TRP A 44 -12.45 5.91 3.18
C TRP A 44 -13.67 5.80 2.27
N ALA A 45 -14.10 4.59 1.92
CA ALA A 45 -15.29 4.37 1.12
C ALA A 45 -16.56 4.90 1.82
N GLU A 46 -16.72 4.63 3.12
CA GLU A 46 -17.84 5.13 3.94
C GLU A 46 -17.83 6.66 4.04
N ALA A 47 -16.65 7.28 4.09
CA ALA A 47 -16.48 8.74 4.08
C ALA A 47 -16.57 9.38 2.68
N GLY A 48 -16.79 8.60 1.60
CA GLY A 48 -16.83 9.10 0.23
C GLY A 48 -15.47 9.60 -0.30
N ARG A 49 -14.37 9.18 0.33
CA ARG A 49 -13.01 9.56 -0.06
C ARG A 49 -12.53 8.67 -1.21
N SER A 50 -11.94 9.29 -2.22
CA SER A 50 -11.36 8.58 -3.36
C SER A 50 -9.90 8.21 -3.11
N HIS A 51 -9.49 7.03 -3.59
CA HIS A 51 -8.09 6.59 -3.68
C HIS A 51 -7.85 6.01 -5.07
N SER A 52 -6.60 6.03 -5.54
CA SER A 52 -6.25 5.57 -6.90
C SER A 52 -6.22 4.03 -7.03
N GLY A 53 -6.39 3.31 -5.93
CA GLY A 53 -6.56 1.86 -5.87
C GLY A 53 -5.68 1.22 -4.81
N CYS A 54 -6.10 0.06 -4.29
CA CYS A 54 -5.28 -0.72 -3.37
C CYS A 54 -5.38 -2.23 -3.68
N ILE A 55 -4.23 -2.89 -3.77
CA ILE A 55 -4.11 -4.33 -3.97
C ILE A 55 -3.64 -4.96 -2.67
N LEU A 56 -4.53 -5.74 -2.06
CA LEU A 56 -4.30 -6.47 -0.81
C LEU A 56 -3.91 -7.93 -1.11
N ILE A 57 -2.74 -8.35 -0.66
CA ILE A 57 -2.21 -9.69 -0.90
C ILE A 57 -2.27 -10.53 0.38
N TRP A 58 -3.16 -11.51 0.41
CA TRP A 58 -3.45 -12.33 1.59
C TRP A 58 -2.62 -13.63 1.70
N THR A 59 -2.13 -14.15 0.59
CA THR A 59 -1.67 -15.55 0.49
C THR A 59 -0.16 -15.73 0.48
N LEU A 60 0.61 -14.65 0.44
CA LEU A 60 2.07 -14.71 0.21
C LEU A 60 2.88 -14.48 1.49
N GLY A 61 3.83 -15.38 1.74
CA GLY A 61 4.85 -15.23 2.79
C GLY A 61 5.84 -14.10 2.50
N HIS A 62 6.61 -13.66 3.50
CA HIS A 62 7.43 -12.44 3.40
C HIS A 62 8.47 -12.45 2.29
N GLN A 63 9.14 -13.59 2.12
CA GLN A 63 10.17 -13.76 1.10
C GLN A 63 9.60 -13.77 -0.33
N GLN A 64 8.38 -14.29 -0.51
CA GLN A 64 7.75 -14.40 -1.84
C GLN A 64 7.22 -13.06 -2.34
N PHE A 65 6.75 -12.19 -1.43
CA PHE A 65 6.28 -10.87 -1.80
C PHE A 65 7.39 -9.96 -2.32
N GLY A 66 8.56 -9.95 -1.66
CA GLY A 66 9.71 -9.18 -2.13
C GLY A 66 10.11 -9.54 -3.56
N ALA A 67 10.22 -10.84 -3.85
CA ALA A 67 10.55 -11.34 -5.19
C ALA A 67 9.54 -10.92 -6.27
N ILE A 68 8.24 -10.84 -5.93
CA ILE A 68 7.20 -10.38 -6.87
C ILE A 68 7.37 -8.88 -7.15
N ILE A 69 7.65 -8.08 -6.13
CA ILE A 69 7.88 -6.64 -6.25
C ILE A 69 9.10 -6.37 -7.13
N ASP A 70 10.20 -7.12 -6.95
CA ASP A 70 11.41 -6.99 -7.76
C ASP A 70 11.16 -7.31 -9.24
N GLY A 71 10.25 -8.25 -9.54
CA GLY A 71 9.87 -8.62 -10.91
C GLY A 71 9.10 -7.54 -11.68
N VAL A 72 8.46 -6.58 -10.99
CA VAL A 72 7.67 -5.50 -11.60
C VAL A 72 8.52 -4.26 -11.90
N ALA A 73 9.73 -4.16 -11.34
CA ALA A 73 10.58 -2.98 -11.44
C ALA A 73 11.34 -2.82 -12.78
N ARG A 74 10.87 -3.43 -13.87
CA ARG A 74 11.54 -3.41 -15.18
C ARG A 74 10.92 -2.39 -16.14
#